data_AF-A0AAP7BWJ2-F1
#
_entry.id   AF-A0AAP7BWJ2-F1
#
_cell.length_a   1.000
_cell.length_b   1.000
_cell.length_c   1.000
_cell.angle_alpha   90.00
_cell.angle_beta   90.00
_cell.angle_gamma   90.00
#
_symmetry.space_group_name_H-M   'P 1'
#
loop_
_entity.id
_entity.type
_entity.pdbx_description
1 polymer ?
#
loop_
_entity_poly.entity_id
_entity_poly.type
_entity_poly.pdbx_seq_one_letter_code
_entity_poly.pdbx_strand_id
1 'polypeptide(L)'
;MVQTITKVKYGVCNTSNVRSTRIGHAASVLAEAETGLENGMIVAVGDLAKGETDIRKVGDPTKGGRIGIIASPEIFQHVPGRAEINGLQDFYIPQGKVADEYDLAVGDNFEISDNLITLDSGVSDLSKAKFLIPQADMKYKAVATLPPENNGIVLEVIKVRQTFKDLFYLNKLSKVQYQMVKVYVKSL
;
A
#
# COMPACT_ATOMS: atom_id res chain seq x y z
N MET A 1 35.12 7.77 2.12
CA MET A 1 33.76 7.94 2.70
C MET A 1 32.87 6.87 2.12
N VAL A 2 32.32 5.97 2.95
CA VAL A 2 31.27 5.06 2.51
C VAL A 2 29.99 5.89 2.45
N GLN A 3 29.50 6.19 1.25
CA GLN A 3 28.15 6.75 1.11
C GLN A 3 27.17 5.66 1.52
N THR A 4 26.52 5.83 2.67
CA THR A 4 25.34 5.06 3.02
C THR A 4 24.24 5.49 2.05
N ILE A 5 24.03 4.73 0.98
CA ILE A 5 22.84 4.88 0.15
C ILE A 5 21.67 4.37 0.99
N THR A 6 20.89 5.27 1.57
CA THR A 6 19.62 4.90 2.19
C THR A 6 18.66 4.53 1.06
N LYS A 7 18.51 3.21 0.82
CA LYS A 7 17.57 2.71 -0.19
C LYS A 7 16.14 3.04 0.26
N VAL A 8 15.38 3.73 -0.59
CA VAL A 8 13.95 4.00 -0.36
C VAL A 8 13.21 2.67 -0.39
N LYS A 9 12.44 2.39 0.66
CA LYS A 9 11.56 1.22 0.73
C LYS A 9 10.12 1.67 0.45
N TYR A 10 9.54 1.12 -0.60
CA TYR A 10 8.16 1.29 -0.99
C TYR A 10 7.24 0.28 -0.29
N GLY A 11 5.95 0.54 -0.43
CA GLY A 11 4.87 -0.25 0.15
C GLY A 11 4.75 -1.67 -0.41
N VAL A 12 4.31 -2.56 0.48
CA VAL A 12 3.99 -3.96 0.20
C VAL A 12 2.60 -4.24 0.75
N CYS A 13 1.80 -5.03 0.04
CA CYS A 13 0.50 -5.47 0.53
C CYS A 13 0.20 -6.94 0.28
N ASN A 14 -0.75 -7.46 1.04
CA ASN A 14 -1.38 -8.76 0.80
C ASN A 14 -2.91 -8.59 0.76
N THR A 15 -3.50 -8.86 -0.41
CA THR A 15 -4.93 -8.70 -0.69
C THR A 15 -5.70 -10.03 -0.72
N SER A 16 -5.12 -11.16 -0.29
CA SER A 16 -5.76 -12.49 -0.41
C SER A 16 -7.11 -12.64 0.32
N ASN A 17 -7.44 -11.72 1.24
CA ASN A 17 -8.72 -11.68 1.96
C ASN A 17 -9.57 -10.43 1.63
N VAL A 18 -9.28 -9.78 0.51
CA VAL A 18 -10.13 -8.73 -0.07
C VAL A 18 -11.14 -9.38 -1.02
N ARG A 19 -12.41 -8.97 -0.95
CA ARG A 19 -13.49 -9.52 -1.77
C ARG A 19 -13.16 -9.47 -3.26
N SER A 20 -12.67 -8.33 -3.76
CA SER A 20 -12.37 -8.11 -5.19
C SER A 20 -11.30 -9.06 -5.74
N THR A 21 -10.44 -9.64 -4.89
CA THR A 21 -9.49 -10.69 -5.28
C THR A 21 -10.16 -12.05 -5.50
N ARG A 22 -11.38 -12.26 -4.98
CA ARG A 22 -12.16 -13.50 -5.12
C ARG A 22 -13.31 -13.35 -6.12
N ILE A 23 -14.08 -12.28 -5.98
CA ILE A 23 -15.30 -11.98 -6.75
C ILE A 23 -15.42 -10.45 -6.84
N GLY A 24 -15.38 -9.89 -8.05
CA GLY A 24 -15.53 -8.45 -8.28
C GLY A 24 -14.51 -7.86 -9.27
N HIS A 25 -14.44 -6.54 -9.33
CA HIS A 25 -13.63 -5.79 -10.30
C HIS A 25 -12.30 -5.37 -9.69
N ALA A 26 -11.20 -5.88 -10.25
CA ALA A 26 -9.97 -5.11 -10.31
C ALA A 26 -10.13 -4.05 -11.42
N ALA A 27 -9.68 -2.81 -11.18
CA ALA A 27 -9.64 -1.78 -12.21
C ALA A 27 -8.20 -1.39 -12.52
N SER A 28 -7.95 -1.06 -13.78
CA SER A 28 -6.73 -0.38 -14.19
C SER A 28 -6.86 1.09 -13.82
N VAL A 29 -5.87 1.61 -13.08
CA VAL A 29 -5.89 2.97 -12.56
C VAL A 29 -4.63 3.75 -12.86
N LEU A 30 -4.75 5.07 -12.87
CA LEU A 30 -3.70 6.03 -13.16
C LEU A 30 -3.73 7.16 -12.12
N ALA A 31 -2.58 7.43 -11.51
CA ALA A 31 -2.36 8.70 -10.80
C ALA A 31 -1.96 9.78 -11.82
N GLU A 32 -2.76 10.85 -11.92
CA GLU A 32 -2.47 12.00 -12.81
C GLU A 32 -1.53 13.04 -12.15
N ALA A 33 -1.40 13.02 -10.83
CA ALA A 33 -0.48 13.89 -10.08
C ALA A 33 0.99 13.47 -10.22
N GLU A 34 1.93 14.32 -9.80
CA GLU A 34 3.39 14.04 -9.86
C GLU A 34 3.86 12.92 -8.93
N THR A 35 2.98 12.36 -8.11
CA THR A 35 3.24 11.23 -7.22
C THR A 35 2.88 9.92 -7.92
N GLY A 36 3.87 9.04 -8.12
CA GLY A 36 3.58 7.66 -8.52
C GLY A 36 2.97 6.84 -7.39
N LEU A 37 2.68 5.58 -7.70
CA LEU A 37 1.95 4.67 -6.83
C LEU A 37 2.86 3.59 -6.25
N GLU A 38 2.47 3.09 -5.09
CA GLU A 38 3.12 1.98 -4.40
C GLU A 38 2.06 0.93 -4.04
N ASN A 39 2.45 -0.34 -3.99
CA ASN A 39 1.56 -1.39 -3.51
C ASN A 39 1.17 -1.12 -2.06
N GLY A 40 -0.10 -1.29 -1.74
CA GLY A 40 -0.67 -1.00 -0.42
C GLY A 40 -1.12 0.45 -0.23
N MET A 41 -0.97 1.35 -1.20
CA MET A 41 -1.63 2.66 -1.13
C MET A 41 -3.15 2.50 -1.20
N ILE A 42 -3.87 3.29 -0.40
CA ILE A 42 -5.33 3.39 -0.43
C ILE A 42 -5.75 4.63 -1.20
N VAL A 43 -6.67 4.45 -2.13
CA VAL A 43 -7.01 5.48 -3.12
C VAL A 43 -8.50 5.67 -3.26
N ALA A 44 -8.92 6.90 -3.55
CA ALA A 44 -10.24 7.13 -4.12
C ALA A 44 -10.19 6.88 -5.63
N VAL A 45 -11.13 6.09 -6.14
CA VAL A 45 -11.26 5.78 -7.56
C VAL A 45 -12.32 6.67 -8.18
N GLY A 46 -11.91 7.51 -9.11
CA GLY A 46 -12.76 8.49 -9.79
C GLY A 46 -13.23 8.05 -11.17
N ASP A 47 -13.42 9.05 -12.02
CA ASP A 47 -13.85 8.90 -13.41
C ASP A 47 -12.76 8.29 -14.31
N LEU A 48 -13.13 7.98 -15.56
CA LEU A 48 -12.18 7.57 -16.59
C LEU A 48 -11.11 8.64 -16.84
N ALA A 49 -9.88 8.19 -17.08
CA ALA A 49 -8.79 9.03 -17.55
C ALA A 49 -9.10 9.56 -18.96
N LYS A 50 -8.57 10.74 -19.29
CA LYS A 50 -8.90 11.41 -20.55
C LYS A 50 -8.42 10.57 -21.75
N GLY A 51 -9.36 10.18 -22.60
CA GLY A 51 -9.07 9.40 -23.80
C GLY A 51 -9.00 7.90 -23.58
N GLU A 52 -9.20 7.43 -22.34
CA GLU A 52 -9.19 6.03 -21.97
C GLU A 52 -10.60 5.46 -21.84
N THR A 53 -10.76 4.17 -22.12
CA THR A 53 -12.06 3.47 -22.02
C THR A 53 -12.20 2.60 -20.78
N ASP A 54 -11.08 2.23 -20.17
CA ASP A 54 -10.97 1.24 -19.11
C ASP A 54 -10.05 1.67 -17.96
N ILE A 55 -9.27 2.74 -18.14
CA ILE A 55 -8.40 3.30 -17.10
C ILE A 55 -9.13 4.40 -16.33
N ARG A 56 -9.14 4.28 -15.00
CA ARG A 56 -9.72 5.27 -14.09
C ARG A 56 -8.66 6.10 -13.37
N LYS A 57 -9.02 7.33 -13.02
CA LYS A 57 -8.18 8.21 -12.23
C LYS A 57 -8.23 7.81 -10.76
N VAL A 58 -7.09 7.94 -10.09
CA VAL A 58 -7.00 7.82 -8.63
C VAL A 58 -6.46 9.09 -7.99
N GLY A 59 -6.85 9.29 -6.74
CA GLY A 59 -6.34 10.36 -5.89
C GLY A 59 -6.59 10.07 -4.42
N ASP A 60 -6.50 11.13 -3.63
CA ASP A 60 -6.56 11.02 -2.17
C ASP A 60 -7.85 10.34 -1.69
N PRO A 61 -7.75 9.45 -0.70
CA PRO A 61 -8.89 8.71 -0.17
C PRO A 61 -9.91 9.67 0.46
N THR A 62 -11.11 9.72 -0.11
CA THR A 62 -12.23 10.55 0.34
C THR A 62 -13.45 9.69 0.67
N LYS A 63 -14.12 10.00 1.78
CA LYS A 63 -15.26 9.20 2.23
C LYS A 63 -16.40 9.17 1.22
N GLY A 64 -17.05 8.02 1.11
CA GLY A 64 -18.31 7.85 0.38
C GLY A 64 -18.13 7.70 -1.14
N GLY A 65 -16.89 7.82 -1.63
CA GLY A 65 -16.51 7.40 -2.98
C GLY A 65 -16.17 5.91 -3.04
N ARG A 66 -15.85 5.43 -4.25
CA ARG A 66 -15.24 4.11 -4.43
C ARG A 66 -13.82 4.15 -3.89
N ILE A 67 -13.49 3.25 -2.97
CA ILE A 67 -12.17 3.16 -2.34
C ILE A 67 -11.50 1.85 -2.74
N GLY A 68 -10.24 1.97 -3.16
CA GLY A 68 -9.43 0.86 -3.62
C GLY A 68 -8.11 0.75 -2.90
N ILE A 69 -7.48 -0.42 -3.03
CA ILE A 69 -6.08 -0.64 -2.67
C ILE A 69 -5.26 -0.97 -3.92
N ILE A 70 -4.09 -0.35 -4.05
CA ILE A 70 -3.16 -0.64 -5.15
C ILE A 70 -2.43 -1.95 -4.87
N ALA A 71 -2.45 -2.88 -5.83
CA ALA A 71 -1.71 -4.13 -5.75
C ALA A 71 -1.34 -4.65 -7.16
N SER A 72 -0.35 -4.03 -7.78
CA SER A 72 0.14 -4.44 -9.10
C SER A 72 1.16 -5.58 -9.00
N PRO A 73 1.20 -6.50 -9.99
CA PRO A 73 2.26 -7.49 -10.12
C PRO A 73 3.65 -6.85 -10.19
N GLU A 74 4.58 -7.43 -9.43
CA GLU A 74 5.98 -7.00 -9.44
C GLU A 74 6.67 -7.47 -10.73
N ILE A 75 7.31 -6.55 -11.46
CA ILE A 75 8.18 -6.90 -12.59
C ILE A 75 9.63 -6.86 -12.11
N PHE A 76 10.19 -8.03 -11.83
CA PHE A 76 11.62 -8.18 -11.56
C PHE A 76 12.40 -8.08 -12.86
N GLN A 77 12.98 -6.92 -13.14
CA GLN A 77 13.95 -6.79 -14.23
C GLN A 77 15.34 -7.17 -13.73
N HIS A 78 15.91 -8.25 -14.28
CA HIS A 78 17.32 -8.53 -14.12
C HIS A 78 18.11 -7.46 -14.89
N VAL A 79 18.82 -6.59 -14.17
CA VAL A 79 19.73 -5.59 -14.76
C VAL A 79 21.17 -6.12 -14.63
N PRO A 80 21.83 -6.54 -15.72
CA PRO A 80 23.22 -6.97 -15.68
C PRO A 80 24.11 -5.87 -15.09
N GLY A 81 24.95 -6.21 -14.10
CA GLY A 81 25.87 -5.27 -13.46
C GLY A 81 25.29 -4.47 -12.28
N ARG A 82 23.99 -4.59 -11.97
CA ARG A 82 23.45 -4.14 -10.67
C ARG A 82 23.39 -5.34 -9.72
N ALA A 83 24.12 -5.25 -8.62
CA ALA A 83 24.16 -6.29 -7.58
C ALA A 83 22.84 -6.43 -6.79
N GLU A 84 21.88 -5.53 -7.03
CA GLU A 84 20.63 -5.48 -6.30
C GLU A 84 19.47 -5.85 -7.22
N ILE A 85 18.83 -6.97 -6.91
CA ILE A 85 17.45 -7.21 -7.31
C ILE A 85 16.65 -6.05 -6.67
N ASN A 86 15.90 -5.31 -7.49
CA ASN A 86 14.83 -4.46 -6.97
C ASN A 86 13.80 -5.41 -6.36
N GLY A 87 13.91 -5.64 -5.05
CA GLY A 87 13.03 -6.54 -4.32
C GLY A 87 11.61 -5.99 -4.26
N LEU A 88 10.73 -6.72 -3.58
CA LEU A 88 9.38 -6.27 -3.27
C LEU A 88 9.34 -4.87 -2.62
N GLN A 89 10.35 -4.53 -1.79
CA GLN A 89 10.50 -3.18 -1.18
C GLN A 89 10.90 -2.09 -2.16
N ASP A 90 11.38 -2.43 -3.35
CA ASP A 90 11.91 -1.46 -4.31
C ASP A 90 10.95 -1.27 -5.49
N PHE A 91 9.83 -2.00 -5.47
CA PHE A 91 8.80 -1.90 -6.49
C PHE A 91 7.98 -0.63 -6.31
N TYR A 92 7.97 0.18 -7.35
CA TYR A 92 7.25 1.44 -7.45
C TYR A 92 6.65 1.54 -8.84
N ILE A 93 5.45 2.10 -8.93
CA ILE A 93 4.75 2.35 -10.18
C ILE A 93 4.95 3.84 -10.51
N PRO A 94 5.79 4.16 -11.51
CA PRO A 94 6.07 5.55 -11.85
C PRO A 94 4.81 6.33 -12.23
N GLN A 95 4.87 7.65 -12.06
CA GLN A 95 3.85 8.56 -12.59
C GLN A 95 3.55 8.24 -14.06
N GLY A 96 2.27 8.31 -14.44
CA GLY A 96 1.84 8.04 -15.80
C GLY A 96 1.87 6.56 -16.19
N LYS A 97 2.14 5.65 -15.23
CA LYS A 97 2.01 4.21 -15.43
C LYS A 97 0.74 3.69 -14.77
N VAL A 98 0.11 2.75 -15.45
CA VAL A 98 -1.11 2.09 -15.00
C VAL A 98 -0.77 1.13 -13.85
N ALA A 99 -1.60 1.14 -12.83
CA ALA A 99 -1.57 0.20 -11.72
C ALA A 99 -2.86 -0.62 -11.67
N ASP A 100 -2.80 -1.76 -10.99
CA ASP A 100 -3.99 -2.54 -10.65
C ASP A 100 -4.53 -2.10 -9.29
N GLU A 101 -5.82 -1.77 -9.26
CA GLU A 101 -6.58 -1.47 -8.06
C GLU A 101 -7.56 -2.60 -7.74
N TYR A 102 -7.73 -2.86 -6.45
CA TYR A 102 -8.69 -3.80 -5.90
C TYR A 102 -9.71 -3.04 -5.06
N ASP A 103 -10.97 -3.06 -5.50
CA ASP A 103 -12.08 -2.41 -4.80
C ASP A 103 -12.21 -2.97 -3.38
N LEU A 104 -12.35 -2.06 -2.40
CA LEU A 104 -12.53 -2.39 -1.00
C LEU A 104 -14.00 -2.25 -0.61
N ALA A 105 -14.47 -3.20 0.19
CA ALA A 105 -15.76 -3.14 0.86
C ALA A 105 -15.58 -3.20 2.37
N VAL A 106 -16.54 -2.62 3.11
CA VAL A 106 -16.65 -2.83 4.56
C VAL A 106 -16.75 -4.33 4.83
N GLY A 107 -15.90 -4.84 5.73
CA GLY A 107 -15.77 -6.27 5.97
C GLY A 107 -14.49 -6.91 5.43
N ASP A 108 -13.83 -6.27 4.45
CA ASP A 108 -12.61 -6.81 3.86
C ASP A 108 -11.43 -6.80 4.83
N ASN A 109 -10.46 -7.69 4.57
CA ASN A 109 -9.21 -7.76 5.31
C ASN A 109 -8.02 -7.79 4.37
N PHE A 110 -6.99 -7.02 4.69
CA PHE A 110 -5.73 -7.03 3.95
C PHE A 110 -4.56 -6.75 4.88
N GLU A 111 -3.34 -6.87 4.36
CA GLU A 111 -2.13 -6.50 5.08
C GLU A 111 -1.33 -5.48 4.29
N ILE A 112 -0.68 -4.56 5.01
CA ILE A 112 0.24 -3.56 4.46
C ILE A 112 1.53 -3.50 5.27
N SER A 113 2.63 -3.13 4.62
CA SER A 113 3.91 -2.90 5.30
C SER A 113 3.91 -1.62 6.12
N ASP A 114 4.62 -1.65 7.24
CA ASP A 114 4.96 -0.51 8.09
C ASP A 114 5.54 0.72 7.37
N ASN A 115 6.23 0.55 6.25
CA ASN A 115 6.74 1.68 5.43
C ASN A 115 5.65 2.64 4.93
N LEU A 116 4.38 2.20 4.91
CA LEU A 116 3.22 3.03 4.54
C LEU A 116 2.54 3.68 5.75
N ILE A 117 3.07 3.48 6.96
CA ILE A 117 2.37 3.85 8.18
C ILE A 117 3.23 4.81 9.00
N THR A 118 2.69 6.00 9.22
CA THR A 118 3.25 6.97 10.18
C THR A 118 2.56 6.81 11.52
N LEU A 119 3.31 6.91 12.61
CA LEU A 119 2.75 6.85 13.96
C LEU A 119 2.23 8.24 14.37
N ASP A 120 1.03 8.30 14.93
CA ASP A 120 0.60 9.49 15.64
C ASP A 120 1.44 9.72 16.91
N SER A 121 1.54 10.97 17.35
CA SER A 121 2.27 11.38 18.55
C SER A 121 1.92 10.57 19.81
N GLY A 122 0.68 10.07 19.92
CA GLY A 122 0.23 9.23 21.03
C GLY A 122 0.52 7.72 20.89
N VAL A 123 1.18 7.28 19.81
CA VAL A 123 1.43 5.87 19.51
C VAL A 123 2.94 5.59 19.49
N SER A 124 3.43 4.87 20.50
CA SER A 124 4.87 4.54 20.62
C SER A 124 5.37 3.57 19.55
N ASP A 125 4.49 2.65 19.11
CA ASP A 125 4.78 1.63 18.11
C ASP A 125 3.49 1.04 17.55
N LEU A 126 3.58 0.33 16.42
CA LEU A 126 2.42 -0.24 15.73
C LEU A 126 1.62 -1.25 16.56
N SER A 127 2.19 -1.88 17.59
CA SER A 127 1.43 -2.77 18.48
C SER A 127 0.46 -2.03 19.40
N LYS A 128 0.63 -0.71 19.56
CA LYS A 128 -0.27 0.17 20.31
C LYS A 128 -1.32 0.84 19.43
N ALA A 129 -1.18 0.76 18.12
CA ALA A 129 -2.17 1.26 17.18
C ALA A 129 -3.43 0.40 17.20
N LYS A 130 -4.60 1.03 17.25
CA LYS A 130 -5.90 0.35 17.10
C LYS A 130 -6.52 0.61 15.74
N PHE A 131 -6.20 1.74 15.12
CA PHE A 131 -6.76 2.13 13.84
C PHE A 131 -5.68 2.70 12.94
N LEU A 132 -5.86 2.51 11.63
CA LEU A 132 -5.15 3.24 10.60
C LEU A 132 -6.14 4.15 9.89
N ILE A 133 -5.76 5.41 9.73
CA ILE A 133 -6.55 6.44 9.05
C ILE A 133 -5.79 6.83 7.78
N PRO A 134 -6.41 6.72 6.60
CA PRO A 134 -5.79 7.17 5.36
C PRO A 134 -5.46 8.67 5.40
N GLN A 135 -4.40 9.07 4.71
CA GLN A 135 -3.93 10.46 4.62
C GLN A 135 -3.96 10.93 3.16
N ALA A 136 -3.73 12.23 2.94
CA ALA A 136 -3.70 12.85 1.61
C ALA A 136 -2.51 12.41 0.74
N ASP A 137 -1.63 11.55 1.23
CA ASP A 137 -0.56 10.93 0.44
C ASP A 137 -0.87 9.47 0.08
N MET A 138 -2.14 9.05 0.26
CA MET A 138 -2.62 7.67 0.05
C MET A 138 -1.97 6.64 1.00
N LYS A 139 -1.23 7.10 2.01
CA LYS A 139 -0.63 6.29 3.08
C LYS A 139 -1.47 6.42 4.34
N TYR A 140 -0.95 5.91 5.46
CA TYR A 140 -1.72 5.71 6.67
C TYR A 140 -1.09 6.40 7.88
N LYS A 141 -1.97 6.86 8.78
CA LYS A 141 -1.61 7.29 10.11
C LYS A 141 -2.18 6.32 11.14
N ALA A 142 -1.31 5.76 11.98
CA ALA A 142 -1.67 4.87 13.07
C ALA A 142 -2.08 5.66 14.31
N VAL A 143 -3.25 5.35 14.87
CA VAL A 143 -3.80 5.98 16.08
C VAL A 143 -4.26 4.94 17.11
N ALA A 144 -4.13 5.26 18.39
CA ALA A 144 -4.63 4.42 19.49
C ALA A 144 -6.14 4.59 19.74
N THR A 145 -6.68 5.75 19.38
CA THR A 145 -8.09 6.12 19.54
C THR A 145 -8.56 6.83 18.28
N LEU A 146 -9.81 6.59 17.85
CA LEU A 146 -10.38 7.33 16.74
C LEU A 146 -10.57 8.80 17.14
N PRO A 147 -10.05 9.75 16.35
CA PRO A 147 -10.32 11.17 16.56
C PRO A 147 -11.83 11.44 16.46
N PRO A 148 -12.43 12.27 17.34
CA PRO A 148 -13.86 12.61 17.30
C PRO A 148 -14.32 13.19 15.95
N GLU A 149 -13.42 13.90 15.27
CA GLU A 149 -13.60 14.49 13.95
C GLU A 149 -13.52 13.46 12.80
N ASN A 150 -13.17 12.20 13.12
CA ASN A 150 -12.99 11.18 12.10
C ASN A 150 -14.34 10.64 11.63
N ASN A 151 -14.93 11.37 10.68
CA ASN A 151 -16.04 10.86 9.90
C ASN A 151 -15.57 9.99 8.73
N GLY A 152 -14.27 9.69 8.55
CA GLY A 152 -13.70 9.16 7.30
C GLY A 152 -13.63 7.63 7.15
N ILE A 153 -12.72 7.20 6.27
CA ILE A 153 -12.34 5.81 6.07
C ILE A 153 -11.57 5.33 7.30
N VAL A 154 -11.97 4.19 7.87
CA VAL A 154 -11.35 3.61 9.08
C VAL A 154 -10.97 2.17 8.84
N LEU A 155 -9.70 1.87 9.10
CA LEU A 155 -9.16 0.52 9.09
C LEU A 155 -8.81 0.13 10.52
N GLU A 156 -9.41 -0.95 11.02
CA GLU A 156 -9.11 -1.47 12.36
C GLU A 156 -7.90 -2.39 12.31
N VAL A 157 -6.92 -2.18 13.19
CA VAL A 157 -5.72 -3.01 13.28
C VAL A 157 -6.07 -4.32 13.97
N ILE A 158 -5.92 -5.43 13.26
CA ILE A 158 -6.22 -6.77 13.78
C ILE A 158 -4.97 -7.41 14.37
N LYS A 159 -3.86 -7.31 13.64
CA LYS A 159 -2.62 -8.01 13.98
C LYS A 159 -1.43 -7.33 13.36
N VAL A 160 -0.36 -7.21 14.13
CA VAL A 160 0.96 -6.82 13.64
C VAL A 160 1.85 -8.06 13.65
N ARG A 161 2.50 -8.37 12.53
CA ARG A 161 3.39 -9.54 12.42
C ARG A 161 4.68 -9.19 11.71
N GLN A 162 5.77 -9.79 12.18
CA GLN A 162 7.02 -9.81 11.45
C GLN A 162 6.91 -10.84 10.33
N THR A 163 7.12 -10.41 9.10
CA THR A 163 7.16 -11.27 7.92
C THR A 163 8.55 -11.20 7.31
N PHE A 164 9.10 -12.36 6.98
CA PHE A 164 10.40 -12.50 6.33
C PHE A 164 10.17 -12.91 4.88
N LYS A 165 10.91 -12.29 3.96
CA LYS A 165 11.13 -12.85 2.64
C LYS A 165 12.63 -13.14 2.50
N ASP A 166 12.95 -14.42 2.35
CA ASP A 166 14.30 -14.84 2.01
C ASP A 166 14.56 -14.47 0.55
N LEU A 167 15.62 -13.70 0.30
CA LEU A 167 16.15 -13.42 -1.03
C LEU A 167 17.40 -14.26 -1.22
N PHE A 168 17.35 -15.16 -2.21
CA PHE A 168 18.50 -15.95 -2.61
C PHE A 168 19.17 -15.29 -3.81
N TYR A 169 20.44 -14.91 -3.66
CA TYR A 169 21.25 -14.43 -4.78
C TYR A 169 22.72 -14.83 -4.65
N LEU A 170 23.31 -15.37 -5.72
CA LEU A 170 24.74 -15.70 -5.82
C LEU A 170 25.32 -16.37 -4.55
N ASN A 171 24.63 -17.37 -4.00
CA ASN A 171 25.02 -18.09 -2.78
C ASN A 171 25.07 -17.24 -1.49
N LYS A 172 24.44 -16.06 -1.48
CA LYS A 172 24.20 -15.25 -0.27
C LYS A 172 22.70 -15.18 0.02
N LEU A 173 22.34 -15.55 1.25
CA LEU A 173 21.00 -15.37 1.78
C LEU A 173 20.91 -13.97 2.39
N SER A 174 20.09 -13.11 1.82
CA SER A 174 19.69 -11.85 2.46
C SER A 174 18.25 -11.97 2.95
N LYS A 175 18.03 -11.58 4.22
CA LYS A 175 16.69 -11.54 4.81
C LYS A 175 16.18 -10.11 4.73
N VAL A 176 15.06 -9.91 4.05
CA VAL A 176 14.30 -8.68 4.21
C VAL A 176 13.17 -8.95 5.18
N GLN A 177 13.17 -8.16 6.25
CA GLN A 177 12.16 -8.18 7.28
C GLN A 177 11.20 -7.01 7.05
N TYR A 178 9.91 -7.31 7.00
CA TYR A 178 8.83 -6.33 7.03
C TYR A 178 7.99 -6.56 8.27
N GLN A 179 7.56 -5.47 8.90
CA GLN A 179 6.42 -5.54 9.80
C GLN A 179 5.15 -5.35 8.97
N MET A 180 4.35 -6.42 8.86
CA MET A 180 3.06 -6.38 8.18
C MET A 180 1.96 -6.11 9.20
N VAL A 181 1.08 -5.16 8.88
CA VAL A 181 -0.10 -4.81 9.68
C VAL A 181 -1.33 -5.33 8.95
N LYS A 182 -2.00 -6.31 9.55
CA LYS A 182 -3.28 -6.79 9.11
C LYS A 182 -4.38 -5.87 9.61
N VAL A 183 -5.24 -5.44 8.69
CA VAL A 183 -6.34 -4.53 8.96
C VAL A 183 -7.68 -5.07 8.49
N TYR A 184 -8.75 -4.59 9.12
CA TYR A 184 -10.15 -4.82 8.77
C TYR A 184 -10.79 -3.50 8.32
N VAL A 185 -11.50 -3.50 7.19
CA VAL A 185 -12.20 -2.31 6.69
C VAL A 185 -13.46 -2.09 7.53
N LYS A 186 -13.42 -1.11 8.43
CA LYS A 186 -14.51 -0.79 9.37
C LYS A 186 -15.50 0.21 8.78
N SER A 187 -15.00 1.21 8.07
CA SER A 187 -15.82 2.21 7.35
C SER A 187 -15.09 2.73 6.12
N LEU A 188 -15.85 3.12 5.10
CA LEU A 188 -15.41 3.78 3.86
C LEU A 188 -16.19 5.09 3.65
#